data_AF-A0A543J3Z8-F1
#
_entry.id   AF-A0A543J3Z8-F1
#
_cell.length_a   1.000
_cell.length_b   1.000
_cell.length_c   1.000
_cell.angle_alpha   90.00
_cell.angle_beta   90.00
_cell.angle_gamma   90.00
#
_symmetry.space_group_name_H-M   'P 1'
#
loop_
_entity.id
_entity.type
_entity.pdbx_description
1 polymer ?
#
loop_
_entity_poly.entity_id
_entity_poly.type
_entity_poly.pdbx_seq_one_letter_code
_entity_poly.pdbx_strand_id
1 'polypeptide(L)'
;MVVWRARPRWWLACGLALGLVGCSPGQAGDPEPSPTAATTTASAPVSSPASSPAATGSPAPEAAPALATLYGDGHDENIGHARIDVIGLERTTPTSVTARFRVTADRRPVRLGQFHSYDLAGQNAYDYIQAFSGFFLLDDARFAVYHPMKRDDVEVRARCLCSYSEVSATLEPGQSATLWAVYHVPPETTSVAVGFHGAGLTPPLPISPAGTGPKVDGEPDAAVIEAAYPNTTQLVTRTSGTTVSVAESGTRVEIALNTDVLFEFDKATLTGKAKEELRRAADRIGTEAKGTVKIVGHTDDVGTEAYNLRLSVRRAEAVRKALRSLVRNPGVSFTAEGKGETQPAVKGTSERARARNRRVEVIFEREVPAPSPRPTPSSAPSAEPAATDPGTPLATARGVRRLTGLNAELLELRRISRRGLIATFSLSHASGGEVRLAEGAIDRDAEEIGVITGFHTEFFWVALTGPDGTRYLPLTTPGDDPGSPRHCVCSVTTLKSLGPGRRVRLWVLMTAPPEEVTTVDVNLFGFTPMKGVRIAA
;
A
#
# COMPACT_ATOMS: atom_id res chain seq x y z
N MET A 1 38.29 -6.18 54.42
CA MET A 1 39.32 -6.55 53.43
C MET A 1 38.95 -5.86 52.11
N VAL A 2 39.78 -4.89 51.71
CA VAL A 2 39.90 -4.19 50.41
C VAL A 2 38.59 -3.66 49.77
N VAL A 3 38.06 -2.46 50.11
CA VAL A 3 38.47 -1.06 49.78
C VAL A 3 38.30 -0.73 48.26
N TRP A 4 37.17 -0.13 47.81
CA TRP A 4 36.84 1.31 47.66
C TRP A 4 37.52 2.06 46.48
N ARG A 5 36.73 2.61 45.52
CA ARG A 5 36.60 4.07 45.19
C ARG A 5 36.24 4.41 43.73
N ALA A 6 35.15 5.19 43.63
CA ALA A 6 34.98 6.51 42.98
C ALA A 6 35.73 6.92 41.69
N ARG A 7 34.95 7.59 40.81
CA ARG A 7 35.25 8.29 39.53
C ARG A 7 36.34 9.39 39.63
N PRO A 8 36.93 9.91 38.53
CA PRO A 8 36.31 11.02 37.76
C PRO A 8 36.63 11.10 36.23
N ARG A 9 36.03 12.11 35.58
CA ARG A 9 36.08 12.55 34.17
C ARG A 9 37.52 12.87 33.68
N TRP A 10 37.72 13.02 32.35
CA TRP A 10 38.26 14.23 31.68
C TRP A 10 38.27 14.08 30.15
N TRP A 11 38.22 15.24 29.47
CA TRP A 11 38.21 15.49 28.03
C TRP A 11 39.59 15.33 27.37
N LEU A 12 39.63 15.03 26.07
CA LEU A 12 40.68 15.41 25.07
C LEU A 12 40.08 15.16 23.67
N ALA A 13 39.69 16.15 22.88
CA ALA A 13 40.48 17.18 22.17
C ALA A 13 41.28 16.63 20.98
N CYS A 14 40.77 16.92 19.78
CA CYS A 14 41.44 16.79 18.49
C CYS A 14 42.55 17.85 18.32
N GLY A 15 43.69 17.45 17.73
CA GLY A 15 44.69 18.27 17.04
C GLY A 15 45.44 17.31 16.10
N LEU A 16 45.42 17.37 14.77
CA LEU A 16 45.64 18.43 13.76
C LEU A 16 47.13 18.77 13.57
N ALA A 17 47.72 18.22 12.49
CA ALA A 17 48.81 18.78 11.66
C ALA A 17 49.35 17.68 10.72
N LEU A 18 49.84 17.90 9.50
CA LEU A 18 49.71 18.94 8.47
C LEU A 18 50.56 18.41 7.29
N GLY A 19 50.14 18.62 6.05
CA GLY A 19 50.94 18.31 4.85
C GLY A 19 50.35 18.99 3.61
N LEU A 20 50.84 20.20 3.34
CA LEU A 20 50.46 21.16 2.28
C LEU A 20 50.99 20.70 0.88
N VAL A 21 50.18 20.70 -0.18
CA VAL A 21 49.96 21.73 -1.25
C VAL A 21 50.93 21.68 -2.46
N GLY A 22 50.36 21.68 -3.68
CA GLY A 22 51.00 22.25 -4.88
C GLY A 22 50.40 21.81 -6.25
N CYS A 23 49.55 22.66 -6.85
CA CYS A 23 49.06 22.61 -8.25
C CYS A 23 50.19 22.93 -9.27
N SER A 24 50.18 22.62 -10.58
CA SER A 24 49.27 23.07 -11.69
C SER A 24 49.87 22.62 -13.08
N PRO A 25 49.44 23.05 -14.30
CA PRO A 25 49.00 22.17 -15.41
C PRO A 25 49.79 22.26 -16.75
N GLY A 26 49.42 21.48 -17.78
CA GLY A 26 49.85 21.70 -19.18
C GLY A 26 49.52 20.56 -20.18
N GLN A 27 48.83 20.91 -21.28
CA GLN A 27 48.43 20.07 -22.43
C GLN A 27 49.60 19.71 -23.39
N ALA A 28 49.49 18.61 -24.13
CA ALA A 28 49.63 18.51 -25.62
C ALA A 28 50.07 17.10 -26.11
N GLY A 29 49.49 16.64 -27.24
CA GLY A 29 50.20 15.82 -28.25
C GLY A 29 49.63 14.42 -28.56
N ASP A 30 49.08 14.25 -29.78
CA ASP A 30 48.66 13.01 -30.45
C ASP A 30 49.87 12.14 -31.00
N PRO A 31 49.75 11.22 -31.99
CA PRO A 31 49.70 9.75 -31.79
C PRO A 31 50.70 8.93 -32.68
N GLU A 32 50.69 7.59 -32.51
CA GLU A 32 51.06 6.47 -33.45
C GLU A 32 52.41 6.45 -34.24
N PRO A 33 52.95 5.26 -34.62
CA PRO A 33 52.62 4.70 -35.94
C PRO A 33 52.62 3.15 -36.10
N SER A 34 51.99 2.68 -37.19
CA SER A 34 51.92 1.30 -37.71
C SER A 34 53.24 0.78 -38.35
N PRO A 35 53.27 -0.45 -38.91
CA PRO A 35 53.35 -0.55 -40.38
C PRO A 35 52.70 -1.80 -41.07
N THR A 36 52.12 -1.57 -42.28
CA THR A 36 52.16 -2.32 -43.58
C THR A 36 51.80 -3.83 -43.67
N ALA A 37 51.18 -4.38 -44.74
CA ALA A 37 50.69 -3.91 -46.05
C ALA A 37 49.81 -4.98 -46.77
N ALA A 38 48.84 -4.49 -47.55
CA ALA A 38 48.40 -4.84 -48.92
C ALA A 38 47.98 -6.29 -49.30
N THR A 39 46.81 -6.45 -49.92
CA THR A 39 46.62 -6.31 -51.39
C THR A 39 45.14 -6.33 -51.79
N THR A 40 44.82 -5.47 -52.75
CA THR A 40 43.54 -5.11 -53.40
C THR A 40 43.04 -6.12 -54.44
N THR A 41 41.73 -6.18 -54.68
CA THR A 41 41.13 -6.01 -56.03
C THR A 41 39.59 -5.89 -55.97
N ALA A 42 39.07 -5.04 -56.87
CA ALA A 42 37.70 -4.52 -56.93
C ALA A 42 36.80 -5.28 -57.91
N SER A 43 35.47 -5.18 -57.77
CA SER A 43 34.55 -4.59 -58.79
C SER A 43 33.05 -4.84 -58.53
N ALA A 44 32.31 -3.73 -58.46
CA ALA A 44 30.99 -3.41 -59.06
C ALA A 44 29.69 -4.20 -58.73
N PRO A 45 28.50 -3.52 -58.80
CA PRO A 45 27.27 -3.90 -58.11
C PRO A 45 26.30 -4.69 -59.00
N VAL A 46 25.46 -5.53 -58.40
CA VAL A 46 24.36 -6.21 -59.11
C VAL A 46 23.06 -6.13 -58.32
N SER A 47 22.04 -5.74 -59.08
CA SER A 47 20.63 -5.48 -58.83
C SER A 47 19.85 -6.56 -58.08
N SER A 48 18.80 -6.12 -57.36
CA SER A 48 17.72 -6.95 -56.82
C SER A 48 17.03 -7.82 -57.87
N PRO A 49 16.39 -8.92 -57.44
CA PRO A 49 15.10 -9.29 -57.99
C PRO A 49 14.03 -9.57 -56.91
N ALA A 50 12.87 -8.96 -57.17
CA ALA A 50 11.49 -9.43 -57.06
C ALA A 50 11.04 -10.44 -56.00
N SER A 51 9.94 -10.03 -55.37
CA SER A 51 8.99 -10.72 -54.51
C SER A 51 8.42 -12.03 -55.06
N SER A 52 8.03 -12.94 -54.16
CA SER A 52 7.04 -14.00 -54.38
C SER A 52 6.16 -14.15 -53.13
N PRO A 53 4.92 -14.64 -53.29
CA PRO A 53 3.75 -14.07 -52.61
C PRO A 53 3.47 -14.70 -51.24
N ALA A 54 2.81 -13.89 -50.42
CA ALA A 54 2.28 -14.22 -49.11
C ALA A 54 1.39 -15.47 -49.16
N ALA A 55 1.73 -16.45 -48.34
CA ALA A 55 0.76 -17.41 -47.83
C ALA A 55 -0.29 -16.62 -47.02
N THR A 56 -1.53 -16.68 -47.46
CA THR A 56 -2.71 -16.20 -46.73
C THR A 56 -2.80 -16.99 -45.42
N GLY A 57 -2.21 -16.43 -44.36
CA GLY A 57 -2.40 -16.90 -43.00
C GLY A 57 -3.88 -16.81 -42.65
N SER A 58 -4.44 -17.93 -42.18
CA SER A 58 -5.69 -17.92 -41.43
C SER A 58 -5.61 -16.85 -40.33
N PRO A 59 -6.70 -16.13 -40.04
CA PRO A 59 -6.70 -15.17 -38.94
C PRO A 59 -6.28 -15.89 -37.66
N ALA A 60 -5.31 -15.31 -36.95
CA ALA A 60 -4.91 -15.76 -35.62
C ALA A 60 -6.16 -15.92 -34.74
N PRO A 61 -6.22 -16.94 -33.86
CA PRO A 61 -7.36 -17.14 -32.99
C PRO A 61 -7.68 -15.83 -32.25
N GLU A 62 -8.94 -15.41 -32.35
CA GLU A 62 -9.43 -14.17 -31.77
C GLU A 62 -9.09 -14.13 -30.27
N ALA A 63 -8.26 -13.16 -29.89
CA ALA A 63 -7.75 -13.07 -28.53
C ALA A 63 -8.92 -12.86 -27.56
N ALA A 64 -9.03 -13.68 -26.51
CA ALA A 64 -10.12 -13.60 -25.53
C ALA A 64 -10.39 -12.15 -25.07
N PRO A 65 -11.66 -11.71 -25.02
CA PRO A 65 -11.98 -10.33 -24.66
C PRO A 65 -11.57 -10.01 -23.22
N ALA A 66 -11.19 -8.77 -22.97
CA ALA A 66 -10.84 -8.30 -21.64
C ALA A 66 -12.11 -8.12 -20.79
N LEU A 67 -12.11 -8.64 -19.56
CA LEU A 67 -13.10 -8.33 -18.52
C LEU A 67 -12.93 -6.90 -18.00
N ALA A 68 -11.69 -6.44 -17.92
CA ALA A 68 -11.31 -5.06 -17.63
C ALA A 68 -9.85 -4.82 -18.06
N THR A 69 -9.49 -3.56 -18.24
CA THR A 69 -8.14 -3.15 -18.59
C THR A 69 -7.60 -2.18 -17.55
N LEU A 70 -6.38 -2.45 -17.08
CA LEU A 70 -5.55 -1.56 -16.29
C LEU A 70 -4.45 -0.97 -17.18
N TYR A 71 -4.03 0.25 -16.86
CA TYR A 71 -2.95 0.93 -17.56
C TYR A 71 -1.86 1.29 -16.57
N GLY A 72 -0.61 0.98 -16.92
CA GLY A 72 0.54 1.36 -16.11
C GLY A 72 0.53 2.86 -15.80
N ASP A 73 0.86 3.21 -14.56
CA ASP A 73 0.62 4.53 -13.97
C ASP A 73 1.68 5.59 -14.34
N GLY A 74 2.65 5.22 -15.19
CA GLY A 74 3.66 6.11 -15.74
C GLY A 74 4.82 6.42 -14.78
N HIS A 75 4.83 5.85 -13.57
CA HIS A 75 5.85 6.12 -12.56
C HIS A 75 7.12 5.30 -12.75
N ASP A 76 6.97 4.03 -13.14
CA ASP A 76 8.07 3.19 -13.58
C ASP A 76 8.25 3.37 -15.09
N GLU A 77 9.45 3.75 -15.53
CA GLU A 77 9.78 3.94 -16.95
C GLU A 77 9.56 2.68 -17.79
N ASN A 78 9.33 1.54 -17.15
CA ASN A 78 9.17 0.26 -17.81
C ASN A 78 7.75 -0.36 -17.70
N ILE A 79 6.97 -0.01 -16.66
CA ILE A 79 5.58 -0.51 -16.51
C ILE A 79 4.57 0.52 -17.05
N GLY A 80 4.91 1.81 -17.04
CA GLY A 80 4.03 2.92 -17.44
C GLY A 80 3.55 2.93 -18.90
N HIS A 81 3.92 1.92 -19.69
CA HIS A 81 3.56 1.77 -21.09
C HIS A 81 2.84 0.44 -21.39
N ALA A 82 2.54 -0.33 -20.35
CA ALA A 82 1.83 -1.59 -20.47
C ALA A 82 0.32 -1.37 -20.38
N ARG A 83 -0.39 -2.00 -21.33
CA ARG A 83 -1.83 -2.26 -21.23
C ARG A 83 -2.01 -3.65 -20.65
N ILE A 84 -2.78 -3.76 -19.57
CA ILE A 84 -2.94 -5.01 -18.82
C ILE A 84 -4.42 -5.38 -18.86
N ASP A 85 -4.77 -6.34 -19.69
CA ASP A 85 -6.12 -6.88 -19.76
C ASP A 85 -6.28 -8.02 -18.75
N VAL A 86 -7.29 -7.95 -17.89
CA VAL A 86 -7.78 -9.12 -17.15
C VAL A 86 -8.65 -9.92 -18.11
N ILE A 87 -8.19 -11.09 -18.54
CA ILE A 87 -8.87 -11.92 -19.55
C ILE A 87 -9.62 -13.10 -18.95
N GLY A 88 -9.48 -13.34 -17.64
CA GLY A 88 -10.23 -14.39 -16.96
C GLY A 88 -10.06 -14.37 -15.45
N LEU A 89 -11.17 -14.60 -14.74
CA LEU A 89 -11.21 -14.96 -13.32
C LEU A 89 -12.05 -16.22 -13.20
N GLU A 90 -11.40 -17.35 -12.95
CA GLU A 90 -12.04 -18.67 -12.97
C GLU A 90 -11.83 -19.39 -11.65
N ARG A 91 -12.92 -19.92 -11.08
CA ARG A 91 -12.86 -20.79 -9.92
C ARG A 91 -12.38 -22.18 -10.31
N THR A 92 -11.08 -22.43 -10.18
CA THR A 92 -10.43 -23.67 -10.61
C THR A 92 -10.49 -24.80 -9.58
N THR A 93 -10.66 -24.46 -8.30
CA THR A 93 -11.02 -25.39 -7.21
C THR A 93 -12.10 -24.74 -6.33
N PRO A 94 -12.75 -25.46 -5.39
CA PRO A 94 -13.75 -24.85 -4.51
C PRO A 94 -13.25 -23.60 -3.76
N THR A 95 -11.96 -23.53 -3.45
CA THR A 95 -11.35 -22.47 -2.63
C THR A 95 -10.30 -21.64 -3.36
N SER A 96 -10.12 -21.84 -4.67
CA SER A 96 -9.10 -21.11 -5.45
C SER A 96 -9.65 -20.50 -6.73
N VAL A 97 -9.08 -19.35 -7.10
CA VAL A 97 -9.34 -18.64 -8.36
C VAL A 97 -8.05 -18.50 -9.14
N THR A 98 -8.06 -18.90 -10.41
CA THR A 98 -7.00 -18.58 -11.35
C THR A 98 -7.37 -17.29 -12.08
N ALA A 99 -6.57 -16.24 -11.90
CA ALA A 99 -6.65 -15.01 -12.67
C ALA A 99 -5.69 -15.09 -13.87
N ARG A 100 -6.15 -14.58 -15.01
CA ARG A 100 -5.41 -14.59 -16.27
C ARG A 100 -5.35 -13.19 -16.84
N PHE A 101 -4.20 -12.87 -17.37
CA PHE A 101 -3.83 -11.54 -17.80
C PHE A 101 -3.27 -11.59 -19.20
N ARG A 102 -3.51 -10.55 -19.98
CA ARG A 102 -2.77 -10.26 -21.20
C ARG A 102 -2.06 -8.92 -21.01
N VAL A 103 -0.74 -8.95 -21.03
CA VAL A 103 0.09 -7.73 -20.98
C VAL A 103 0.50 -7.41 -22.40
N THR A 104 0.19 -6.19 -22.86
CA THR A 104 0.57 -5.66 -24.17
C THR A 104 1.51 -4.48 -23.99
N ALA A 105 2.62 -4.47 -24.73
CA ALA A 105 3.49 -3.31 -24.85
C ALA A 105 2.92 -2.36 -25.91
N ASP A 106 2.38 -1.21 -25.53
CA ASP A 106 1.69 -0.34 -26.50
C ASP A 106 2.68 0.50 -27.32
N ARG A 107 3.52 1.30 -26.65
CA ARG A 107 4.39 2.30 -27.31
C ARG A 107 5.87 2.15 -27.01
N ARG A 108 6.22 1.42 -25.95
CA ARG A 108 7.60 1.20 -25.53
C ARG A 108 7.78 -0.24 -25.08
N PRO A 109 9.02 -0.75 -25.09
CA PRO A 109 9.28 -2.08 -24.57
C PRO A 109 8.85 -2.22 -23.11
N VAL A 110 8.27 -3.38 -22.77
CA VAL A 110 7.80 -3.71 -21.42
C VAL A 110 8.52 -4.98 -20.94
N ARG A 111 9.20 -4.91 -19.79
CA ARG A 111 9.84 -6.09 -19.19
C ARG A 111 8.84 -6.79 -18.29
N LEU A 112 8.53 -8.05 -18.60
CA LEU A 112 7.54 -8.81 -17.82
C LEU A 112 8.00 -9.08 -16.38
N GLY A 113 9.30 -9.07 -16.15
CA GLY A 113 9.91 -9.24 -14.83
C GLY A 113 9.48 -8.18 -13.83
N GLN A 114 8.97 -7.03 -14.26
CA GLN A 114 8.66 -5.91 -13.36
C GLN A 114 7.24 -5.95 -12.79
N PHE A 115 6.44 -6.92 -13.20
CA PHE A 115 5.13 -7.18 -12.60
C PHE A 115 5.22 -8.03 -11.32
N HIS A 116 6.29 -7.84 -10.55
CA HIS A 116 6.46 -8.44 -9.24
C HIS A 116 6.01 -7.46 -8.14
N SER A 117 5.68 -7.96 -6.96
CA SER A 117 5.54 -7.11 -5.77
C SER A 117 6.94 -6.73 -5.26
N TYR A 118 7.15 -5.45 -4.96
CA TYR A 118 8.19 -5.03 -4.00
C TYR A 118 7.65 -5.28 -2.59
N ASP A 119 8.50 -5.32 -1.54
CA ASP A 119 8.21 -5.49 -0.09
C ASP A 119 6.95 -4.79 0.46
N LEU A 120 5.77 -5.18 0.01
CA LEU A 120 4.54 -4.41 0.18
C LEU A 120 3.46 -5.38 0.60
N ALA A 121 2.71 -4.98 1.61
CA ALA A 121 1.65 -5.79 2.21
C ALA A 121 2.09 -6.93 3.15
N GLY A 122 3.27 -6.85 3.78
CA GLY A 122 3.83 -7.94 4.59
C GLY A 122 4.42 -9.07 3.74
N GLN A 123 4.86 -8.73 2.53
CA GLN A 123 5.36 -9.66 1.53
C GLN A 123 6.88 -9.79 1.50
N ASN A 124 7.50 -9.96 2.68
CA ASN A 124 8.77 -10.69 2.73
C ASN A 124 8.62 -12.12 2.16
N ALA A 125 7.37 -12.54 1.94
CA ALA A 125 6.91 -13.81 1.45
C ALA A 125 7.39 -14.26 0.05
N TYR A 126 7.81 -13.42 -0.91
CA TYR A 126 8.15 -13.90 -2.26
C TYR A 126 9.62 -13.68 -2.67
N ASP A 127 10.18 -14.60 -3.45
CA ASP A 127 11.49 -14.43 -4.08
C ASP A 127 11.41 -13.32 -5.15
N TYR A 128 12.15 -12.24 -4.93
CA TYR A 128 11.88 -10.90 -5.46
C TYR A 128 12.18 -10.68 -6.94
N ILE A 129 12.81 -11.64 -7.63
CA ILE A 129 13.60 -11.26 -8.80
C ILE A 129 12.92 -11.65 -10.12
N GLN A 130 12.01 -12.62 -10.17
CA GLN A 130 11.43 -13.13 -11.42
C GLN A 130 10.05 -13.78 -11.27
N ALA A 131 9.01 -13.03 -10.87
CA ALA A 131 7.66 -13.59 -10.76
C ALA A 131 6.57 -12.58 -11.16
N PHE A 132 5.48 -13.08 -11.74
CA PHE A 132 4.26 -12.30 -11.98
C PHE A 132 3.41 -12.18 -10.70
N SER A 133 4.03 -11.71 -9.61
CA SER A 133 3.46 -11.75 -8.25
C SER A 133 2.76 -10.46 -7.80
N GLY A 134 2.91 -9.36 -8.55
CA GLY A 134 2.47 -8.03 -8.12
C GLY A 134 0.96 -7.79 -8.13
N PHE A 135 0.19 -8.70 -8.73
CA PHE A 135 -1.27 -8.58 -8.82
C PHE A 135 -1.96 -9.16 -7.59
N PHE A 136 -2.96 -8.46 -7.09
CA PHE A 136 -3.77 -8.90 -5.96
C PHE A 136 -5.26 -8.85 -6.29
N LEU A 137 -6.06 -9.63 -5.55
CA LEU A 137 -7.51 -9.59 -5.60
C LEU A 137 -8.03 -8.92 -4.34
N LEU A 138 -8.88 -7.91 -4.48
CA LEU A 138 -9.56 -7.25 -3.38
C LEU A 138 -10.99 -7.83 -3.24
N ASP A 139 -11.26 -8.45 -2.10
CA ASP A 139 -12.61 -8.78 -1.64
C ASP A 139 -13.04 -7.72 -0.65
N ASP A 140 -13.88 -6.81 -1.13
CA ASP A 140 -14.41 -5.69 -0.37
C ASP A 140 -15.44 -6.13 0.68
N ALA A 141 -16.17 -7.22 0.43
CA ALA A 141 -17.16 -7.74 1.36
C ALA A 141 -16.49 -8.33 2.61
N ARG A 142 -15.35 -9.01 2.42
CA ARG A 142 -14.52 -9.54 3.51
C ARG A 142 -13.47 -8.56 4.00
N PHE A 143 -13.25 -7.47 3.27
CA PHE A 143 -12.18 -6.52 3.54
C PHE A 143 -10.80 -7.19 3.57
N ALA A 144 -10.56 -8.08 2.60
CA ALA A 144 -9.37 -8.89 2.49
C ALA A 144 -8.68 -8.68 1.12
N VAL A 145 -7.36 -8.78 1.12
CA VAL A 145 -6.53 -8.81 -0.07
C VAL A 145 -5.96 -10.20 -0.23
N TYR A 146 -6.24 -10.83 -1.36
CA TYR A 146 -5.65 -12.10 -1.75
C TYR A 146 -4.47 -11.84 -2.65
N HIS A 147 -3.32 -12.36 -2.25
CA HIS A 147 -2.12 -12.39 -3.07
C HIS A 147 -2.02 -13.74 -3.77
N PRO A 148 -1.18 -13.87 -4.82
CA PRO A 148 -0.96 -15.16 -5.45
C PRO A 148 -0.58 -16.18 -4.37
N MET A 149 -1.02 -17.42 -4.45
CA MET A 149 -0.70 -18.47 -3.47
C MET A 149 0.81 -18.77 -3.50
N LYS A 150 1.33 -19.39 -2.44
CA LYS A 150 2.72 -19.84 -2.38
C LYS A 150 2.81 -21.31 -2.80
N ARG A 151 3.84 -21.67 -3.57
CA ARG A 151 4.15 -23.07 -3.92
C ARG A 151 4.71 -23.84 -2.74
N ASP A 152 5.30 -23.15 -1.78
CA ASP A 152 6.01 -23.70 -0.64
C ASP A 152 5.64 -22.93 0.65
N ASP A 153 5.72 -23.61 1.79
CA ASP A 153 5.39 -23.06 3.11
C ASP A 153 6.55 -22.26 3.71
N VAL A 154 7.22 -21.47 2.86
CA VAL A 154 8.31 -20.62 3.34
C VAL A 154 7.72 -19.27 3.74
N GLU A 155 8.03 -18.84 4.96
CA GLU A 155 7.58 -17.53 5.46
C GLU A 155 8.17 -16.39 4.63
N VAL A 156 9.42 -16.54 4.18
CA VAL A 156 10.20 -15.53 3.46
C VAL A 156 10.77 -16.10 2.16
N ARG A 157 10.66 -15.37 1.04
CA ARG A 157 11.13 -15.80 -0.30
C ARG A 157 10.50 -17.09 -0.86
N ALA A 158 9.24 -17.34 -0.54
CA ALA A 158 8.46 -18.38 -1.19
C ALA A 158 8.37 -18.15 -2.70
N ARG A 159 8.04 -19.19 -3.47
CA ARG A 159 7.71 -19.03 -4.90
C ARG A 159 6.21 -18.83 -5.05
N CYS A 160 5.79 -17.85 -5.85
CA CYS A 160 4.38 -17.71 -6.18
C CYS A 160 3.89 -18.92 -7.00
N LEU A 161 2.61 -19.26 -6.84
CA LEU A 161 1.85 -20.05 -7.79
C LEU A 161 1.33 -19.11 -8.88
N CYS A 162 2.26 -18.65 -9.72
CA CYS A 162 2.03 -17.74 -10.84
C CYS A 162 3.01 -18.02 -11.99
N SER A 163 2.82 -17.34 -13.12
CA SER A 163 3.79 -17.31 -14.24
C SER A 163 5.17 -16.83 -13.75
N TYR A 164 6.22 -17.57 -14.14
CA TYR A 164 7.57 -17.41 -13.59
C TYR A 164 8.64 -17.44 -14.69
N SER A 165 8.64 -18.45 -15.57
CA SER A 165 9.62 -18.58 -16.66
C SER A 165 9.49 -17.49 -17.73
N GLU A 166 8.26 -17.05 -18.00
CA GLU A 166 7.95 -16.08 -19.07
C GLU A 166 8.42 -14.66 -18.72
N VAL A 167 8.71 -14.37 -17.44
CA VAL A 167 8.94 -12.99 -16.98
C VAL A 167 10.34 -12.46 -17.28
N SER A 168 11.27 -13.30 -17.73
CA SER A 168 12.57 -12.82 -18.25
C SER A 168 12.45 -12.10 -19.60
N ALA A 169 11.30 -12.23 -20.28
CA ALA A 169 11.07 -11.64 -21.59
C ALA A 169 10.84 -10.12 -21.53
N THR A 170 11.29 -9.46 -22.59
CA THR A 170 10.92 -8.07 -22.92
C THR A 170 9.96 -8.12 -24.09
N LEU A 171 8.80 -7.50 -23.94
CA LEU A 171 7.82 -7.32 -25.02
C LEU A 171 8.16 -6.03 -25.77
N GLU A 172 8.39 -6.13 -27.06
CA GLU A 172 8.51 -4.98 -27.96
C GLU A 172 7.13 -4.35 -28.25
N PRO A 173 7.06 -3.07 -28.67
CA PRO A 173 5.79 -2.43 -29.01
C PRO A 173 4.93 -3.25 -29.98
N GLY A 174 3.66 -3.43 -29.65
CA GLY A 174 2.69 -4.28 -30.35
C GLY A 174 2.69 -5.75 -29.91
N GLN A 175 3.69 -6.21 -29.15
CA GLN A 175 3.71 -7.58 -28.63
C GLN A 175 2.86 -7.72 -27.37
N SER A 176 2.38 -8.95 -27.15
CA SER A 176 1.65 -9.31 -25.94
C SER A 176 2.05 -10.67 -25.40
N ALA A 177 1.96 -10.85 -24.08
CA ALA A 177 2.07 -12.14 -23.42
C ALA A 177 0.84 -12.41 -22.55
N THR A 178 0.45 -13.67 -22.45
CA THR A 178 -0.57 -14.14 -21.51
C THR A 178 0.08 -14.75 -20.28
N LEU A 179 -0.38 -14.34 -19.10
CA LEU A 179 0.19 -14.69 -17.80
C LEU A 179 -0.94 -15.09 -16.85
N TRP A 180 -0.61 -15.81 -15.78
CA TRP A 180 -1.59 -16.29 -14.81
C TRP A 180 -1.06 -16.22 -13.38
N ALA A 181 -1.98 -16.15 -12.42
CA ALA A 181 -1.72 -16.26 -10.99
C ALA A 181 -2.90 -16.93 -10.29
N VAL A 182 -2.63 -17.79 -9.32
CA VAL A 182 -3.65 -18.52 -8.54
C VAL A 182 -3.79 -17.90 -7.16
N TYR A 183 -5.02 -17.73 -6.69
CA TYR A 183 -5.35 -17.08 -5.43
C TYR A 183 -6.23 -17.99 -4.58
N HIS A 184 -6.01 -18.01 -3.27
CA HIS A 184 -6.94 -18.64 -2.35
C HIS A 184 -8.09 -17.66 -2.06
N VAL A 185 -9.29 -17.99 -2.50
CA VAL A 185 -10.47 -17.13 -2.41
C VAL A 185 -11.63 -17.97 -1.90
N PRO A 186 -12.32 -17.59 -0.82
CA PRO A 186 -13.43 -18.36 -0.25
C PRO A 186 -14.51 -18.70 -1.29
N PRO A 187 -15.16 -19.88 -1.19
CA PRO A 187 -16.13 -20.37 -2.18
C PRO A 187 -17.31 -19.43 -2.36
N GLU A 188 -17.69 -18.70 -1.33
CA GLU A 188 -18.81 -17.79 -1.32
C GLU A 188 -18.45 -16.38 -1.90
N THR A 189 -17.19 -16.11 -2.22
CA THR A 189 -16.78 -14.90 -2.96
C THR A 189 -17.07 -15.09 -4.44
N THR A 190 -18.05 -14.34 -4.95
CA THR A 190 -18.51 -14.41 -6.35
C THR A 190 -17.90 -13.35 -7.26
N SER A 191 -17.23 -12.35 -6.71
CA SER A 191 -16.62 -11.26 -7.47
C SER A 191 -15.53 -10.59 -6.66
N VAL A 192 -14.49 -10.10 -7.34
CA VAL A 192 -13.31 -9.45 -6.75
C VAL A 192 -12.84 -8.32 -7.65
N ALA A 193 -12.27 -7.26 -7.07
CA ALA A 193 -11.53 -6.29 -7.88
C ALA A 193 -10.09 -6.78 -8.08
N VAL A 194 -9.52 -6.56 -9.26
CA VAL A 194 -8.13 -6.92 -9.57
C VAL A 194 -7.26 -5.69 -9.46
N GLY A 195 -6.22 -5.75 -8.65
CA GLY A 195 -5.36 -4.62 -8.36
C GLY A 195 -3.89 -4.89 -8.69
N PHE A 196 -3.20 -3.82 -9.07
CA PHE A 196 -1.76 -3.80 -9.24
C PHE A 196 -1.22 -2.45 -8.79
N HIS A 197 -0.23 -2.46 -7.88
CA HIS A 197 0.35 -1.24 -7.30
C HIS A 197 0.77 -0.22 -8.38
N GLY A 198 1.31 -0.65 -9.52
CA GLY A 198 1.71 0.23 -10.61
C GLY A 198 0.65 0.53 -11.68
N ALA A 199 -0.63 0.16 -11.51
CA ALA A 199 -1.67 0.40 -12.53
C ALA A 199 -3.08 0.68 -11.99
N GLY A 200 -3.33 0.52 -10.69
CA GLY A 200 -4.63 0.81 -10.08
C GLY A 200 -5.43 -0.44 -9.71
N LEU A 201 -6.75 -0.26 -9.72
CA LEU A 201 -7.72 -1.27 -9.30
C LEU A 201 -8.89 -1.28 -10.28
N THR A 202 -9.33 -2.45 -10.73
CA THR A 202 -10.52 -2.59 -11.56
C THR A 202 -11.79 -2.39 -10.71
N PRO A 203 -12.96 -2.15 -11.34
CA PRO A 203 -14.23 -2.48 -10.70
C PRO A 203 -14.26 -3.98 -10.31
N PRO A 204 -15.11 -4.38 -9.35
CA PRO A 204 -15.26 -5.79 -9.03
C PRO A 204 -15.73 -6.60 -10.24
N LEU A 205 -14.96 -7.60 -10.61
CA LEU A 205 -15.19 -8.50 -11.73
C LEU A 205 -15.81 -9.82 -11.23
N PRO A 206 -16.75 -10.42 -11.97
CA PRO A 206 -17.34 -11.70 -11.61
C PRO A 206 -16.31 -12.83 -11.70
N ILE A 207 -16.41 -13.79 -10.78
CA ILE A 207 -15.65 -15.04 -10.82
C ILE A 207 -16.48 -16.09 -11.55
N SER A 208 -15.92 -16.66 -12.59
CA SER A 208 -16.59 -17.64 -13.46
C SER A 208 -16.43 -19.06 -12.92
N PRO A 209 -17.36 -20.00 -13.21
CA PRO A 209 -17.20 -21.41 -12.86
C PRO A 209 -16.00 -22.08 -13.54
N ALA A 210 -15.57 -23.22 -13.01
CA ALA A 210 -14.51 -24.03 -13.62
C ALA A 210 -14.84 -24.40 -15.08
N GLY A 211 -13.85 -24.32 -15.96
CA GLY A 211 -13.93 -24.70 -17.37
C GLY A 211 -14.42 -23.62 -18.33
N THR A 212 -14.76 -22.42 -17.86
CA THR A 212 -15.30 -21.35 -18.73
C THR A 212 -14.28 -20.32 -19.19
N GLY A 213 -13.08 -20.27 -18.60
CA GLY A 213 -12.06 -19.29 -18.92
C GLY A 213 -11.13 -19.72 -20.06
N PRO A 214 -10.38 -18.77 -20.66
CA PRO A 214 -9.34 -19.12 -21.63
C PRO A 214 -8.26 -19.96 -20.95
N LYS A 215 -7.68 -20.94 -21.65
CA LYS A 215 -6.52 -21.68 -21.16
C LYS A 215 -5.24 -20.93 -21.51
N VAL A 216 -4.36 -20.76 -20.54
CA VAL A 216 -3.02 -20.19 -20.71
C VAL A 216 -1.98 -21.28 -20.43
N ASP A 217 -0.92 -21.27 -21.22
CA ASP A 217 0.16 -22.24 -21.07
C ASP A 217 0.85 -22.15 -19.70
N GLY A 218 1.24 -23.31 -19.17
CA GLY A 218 1.94 -23.41 -17.89
C GLY A 218 1.04 -23.32 -16.65
N GLU A 219 -0.28 -23.18 -16.81
CA GLU A 219 -1.22 -23.23 -15.68
C GLU A 219 -1.10 -24.56 -14.89
N PRO A 220 -1.16 -24.50 -13.54
CA PRO A 220 -1.06 -25.68 -12.70
C PRO A 220 -2.38 -26.47 -12.75
N ASP A 221 -2.28 -27.78 -12.57
CA ASP A 221 -3.45 -28.62 -12.36
C ASP A 221 -4.06 -28.41 -10.96
N ALA A 222 -5.26 -28.96 -10.76
CA ALA A 222 -5.97 -28.84 -9.49
C ALA A 222 -5.19 -29.41 -8.29
N ALA A 223 -4.41 -30.48 -8.47
CA ALA A 223 -3.66 -31.09 -7.37
C ALA A 223 -2.54 -30.17 -6.88
N VAL A 224 -1.84 -29.49 -7.80
CA VAL A 224 -0.84 -28.47 -7.45
C VAL A 224 -1.49 -27.26 -6.76
N ILE A 225 -2.69 -26.85 -7.20
CA ILE A 225 -3.44 -25.75 -6.58
C ILE A 225 -3.87 -26.11 -5.16
N GLU A 226 -4.36 -27.33 -4.93
CA GLU A 226 -4.80 -27.80 -3.62
C GLU A 226 -3.65 -27.97 -2.63
N ALA A 227 -2.44 -28.27 -3.10
CA ALA A 227 -1.23 -28.38 -2.28
C ALA A 227 -0.58 -27.02 -1.96
N ALA A 228 -1.02 -25.93 -2.60
CA ALA A 228 -0.43 -24.61 -2.43
C ALA A 228 -0.93 -23.89 -1.16
N TYR A 229 -0.12 -22.97 -0.66
CA TYR A 229 -0.39 -22.28 0.59
C TYR A 229 -1.08 -20.93 0.33
N PRO A 230 -2.15 -20.60 1.08
CA PRO A 230 -2.85 -19.34 0.92
C PRO A 230 -1.96 -18.15 1.32
N ASN A 231 -2.11 -17.03 0.62
CA ASN A 231 -1.51 -15.76 1.01
C ASN A 231 -2.60 -14.68 1.05
N THR A 232 -3.20 -14.51 2.23
CA THR A 232 -4.33 -13.61 2.45
C THR A 232 -3.99 -12.61 3.54
N THR A 233 -4.27 -11.34 3.26
CA THR A 233 -4.00 -10.26 4.18
C THR A 233 -5.28 -9.49 4.48
N GLN A 234 -5.59 -9.29 5.76
CA GLN A 234 -6.76 -8.53 6.18
C GLN A 234 -6.46 -7.04 6.10
N LEU A 235 -7.31 -6.26 5.43
CA LEU A 235 -7.14 -4.82 5.39
C LEU A 235 -7.44 -4.20 6.75
N VAL A 236 -6.75 -3.11 7.04
CA VAL A 236 -6.93 -2.32 8.24
C VAL A 236 -7.52 -0.96 7.88
N THR A 237 -8.74 -0.68 8.32
CA THR A 237 -9.27 0.69 8.31
C THR A 237 -8.69 1.47 9.47
N ARG A 238 -8.41 2.75 9.28
CA ARG A 238 -7.91 3.65 10.32
C ARG A 238 -8.64 4.99 10.31
N THR A 239 -9.17 5.37 11.46
CA THR A 239 -9.64 6.72 11.72
C THR A 239 -8.87 7.33 12.88
N SER A 240 -8.70 8.66 12.84
CA SER A 240 -8.03 9.40 13.89
C SER A 240 -8.74 10.73 14.14
N GLY A 241 -9.24 10.90 15.37
CA GLY A 241 -9.70 12.16 15.91
C GLY A 241 -8.76 12.67 16.99
N THR A 242 -9.10 13.81 17.59
CA THR A 242 -8.28 14.43 18.66
C THR A 242 -8.24 13.58 19.93
N THR A 243 -9.29 12.79 20.20
CA THR A 243 -9.47 12.05 21.45
C THR A 243 -9.40 10.54 21.27
N VAL A 244 -9.85 10.04 20.12
CA VAL A 244 -9.98 8.62 19.82
C VAL A 244 -9.37 8.35 18.45
N SER A 245 -8.62 7.26 18.34
CA SER A 245 -8.26 6.66 17.07
C SER A 245 -8.75 5.22 17.03
N VAL A 246 -9.17 4.74 15.87
CA VAL A 246 -9.72 3.40 15.69
C VAL A 246 -8.98 2.69 14.57
N ALA A 247 -8.57 1.46 14.81
CA ALA A 247 -8.07 0.55 13.79
C ALA A 247 -8.93 -0.73 13.76
N GLU A 248 -9.30 -1.21 12.59
CA GLU A 248 -10.12 -2.43 12.46
C GLU A 248 -9.60 -3.30 11.33
N SER A 249 -9.42 -4.60 11.61
CA SER A 249 -8.91 -5.59 10.67
C SER A 249 -9.64 -6.91 10.82
N GLY A 250 -10.36 -7.34 9.78
CA GLY A 250 -11.22 -8.53 9.85
C GLY A 250 -12.18 -8.49 11.06
N THR A 251 -12.01 -9.43 11.98
CA THR A 251 -12.74 -9.54 13.25
C THR A 251 -12.23 -8.62 14.35
N ARG A 252 -11.01 -8.10 14.25
CA ARG A 252 -10.37 -7.37 15.32
C ARG A 252 -10.67 -5.87 15.23
N VAL A 253 -11.07 -5.29 16.35
CA VAL A 253 -11.24 -3.85 16.53
C VAL A 253 -10.34 -3.37 17.66
N GLU A 254 -9.63 -2.28 17.42
CA GLU A 254 -8.75 -1.61 18.37
C GLU A 254 -9.13 -0.13 18.46
N ILE A 255 -9.52 0.30 19.66
CA ILE A 255 -9.86 1.69 19.97
C ILE A 255 -8.77 2.24 20.88
N ALA A 256 -7.99 3.21 20.40
CA ALA A 256 -6.99 3.92 21.16
C ALA A 256 -7.58 5.23 21.70
N LEU A 257 -7.64 5.34 23.02
CA LEU A 257 -8.14 6.52 23.74
C LEU A 257 -6.96 7.32 24.29
N ASN A 258 -6.91 8.62 24.00
CA ASN A 258 -5.83 9.48 24.49
C ASN A 258 -5.94 9.65 26.02
N THR A 259 -4.85 9.34 26.71
CA THR A 259 -4.79 9.39 28.18
C THR A 259 -4.93 10.82 28.73
N ASP A 260 -4.45 11.83 28.00
CA ASP A 260 -4.55 13.24 28.40
C ASP A 260 -6.01 13.73 28.42
N VAL A 261 -6.89 13.03 27.70
CA VAL A 261 -8.34 13.25 27.70
C VAL A 261 -9.00 12.42 28.79
N LEU A 262 -8.53 11.17 28.96
CA LEU A 262 -9.12 10.24 29.91
C LEU A 262 -8.86 10.62 31.36
N PHE A 263 -7.68 11.16 31.66
CA PHE A 263 -7.21 11.37 33.03
C PHE A 263 -6.59 12.75 33.20
N GLU A 264 -6.67 13.29 34.42
CA GLU A 264 -5.80 14.40 34.80
C GLU A 264 -4.33 13.95 34.84
N PHE A 265 -3.41 14.92 34.70
CA PHE A 265 -1.97 14.66 34.74
C PHE A 265 -1.59 13.81 35.96
N ASP A 266 -0.88 12.71 35.69
CA ASP A 266 -0.40 11.75 36.69
C ASP A 266 -1.48 11.05 37.56
N LYS A 267 -2.76 11.18 37.21
CA LYS A 267 -3.87 10.52 37.89
C LYS A 267 -4.43 9.35 37.08
N ALA A 268 -5.23 8.53 37.77
CA ALA A 268 -6.06 7.47 37.18
C ALA A 268 -7.57 7.72 37.38
N THR A 269 -7.94 8.95 37.77
CA THR A 269 -9.34 9.37 37.90
C THR A 269 -9.87 9.85 36.55
N LEU A 270 -11.00 9.29 36.11
CA LEU A 270 -11.60 9.60 34.81
C LEU A 270 -12.23 11.00 34.77
N THR A 271 -11.96 11.76 33.72
CA THR A 271 -12.57 13.09 33.49
C THR A 271 -14.03 12.97 33.02
N GLY A 272 -14.75 14.11 32.94
CA GLY A 272 -16.10 14.14 32.35
C GLY A 272 -16.10 13.72 30.88
N LYS A 273 -15.15 14.26 30.09
CA LYS A 273 -14.96 13.93 28.67
C LYS A 273 -14.60 12.46 28.48
N ALA A 274 -13.82 11.89 29.40
CA ALA A 274 -13.50 10.46 29.40
C ALA A 274 -14.76 9.58 29.44
N LYS A 275 -15.77 9.96 30.22
CA LYS A 275 -17.02 9.19 30.35
C LYS A 275 -17.81 9.15 29.05
N GLU A 276 -17.77 10.22 28.25
CA GLU A 276 -18.44 10.26 26.95
C GLU A 276 -17.76 9.34 25.94
N GLU A 277 -16.43 9.38 25.84
CA GLU A 277 -15.67 8.48 24.97
C GLU A 277 -15.84 7.01 25.38
N LEU A 278 -15.82 6.75 26.69
CA LEU A 278 -16.04 5.40 27.22
C LEU A 278 -17.47 4.91 27.00
N ARG A 279 -18.48 5.81 26.96
CA ARG A 279 -19.84 5.43 26.59
C ARG A 279 -19.91 5.02 25.12
N ARG A 280 -19.32 5.80 24.21
CA ARG A 280 -19.23 5.45 22.78
C ARG A 280 -18.53 4.11 22.58
N ALA A 281 -17.40 3.89 23.25
CA ALA A 281 -16.69 2.62 23.21
C ALA A 281 -17.56 1.47 23.78
N ALA A 282 -18.29 1.71 24.88
CA ALA A 282 -19.16 0.72 25.49
C ALA A 282 -20.36 0.34 24.60
N ASP A 283 -21.00 1.30 23.94
CA ASP A 283 -22.11 1.04 23.00
C ASP A 283 -21.63 0.14 21.86
N ARG A 284 -20.42 0.43 21.36
CA ARG A 284 -19.78 -0.34 20.31
C ARG A 284 -19.42 -1.75 20.74
N ILE A 285 -18.78 -1.90 21.90
CA ILE A 285 -18.46 -3.21 22.51
C ILE A 285 -19.74 -4.01 22.74
N GLY A 286 -20.79 -3.37 23.27
CA GLY A 286 -22.05 -4.04 23.54
C GLY A 286 -22.70 -4.63 22.29
N THR A 287 -22.54 -3.96 21.15
CA THR A 287 -23.14 -4.33 19.86
C THR A 287 -22.28 -5.30 19.06
N GLU A 288 -20.96 -5.09 19.03
CA GLU A 288 -20.06 -5.80 18.12
C GLU A 288 -19.22 -6.90 18.80
N ALA A 289 -18.85 -6.72 20.08
CA ALA A 289 -17.83 -7.56 20.68
C ALA A 289 -18.33 -8.96 21.05
N LYS A 290 -17.44 -9.95 20.90
CA LYS A 290 -17.61 -11.32 21.40
C LYS A 290 -16.43 -11.70 22.29
N GLY A 291 -16.72 -12.41 23.38
CA GLY A 291 -15.69 -12.99 24.25
C GLY A 291 -15.02 -11.95 25.16
N THR A 292 -13.70 -11.80 25.06
CA THR A 292 -12.92 -10.99 26.00
C THR A 292 -12.48 -9.68 25.37
N VAL A 293 -12.86 -8.56 26.00
CA VAL A 293 -12.32 -7.23 25.70
C VAL A 293 -11.03 -7.05 26.51
N LYS A 294 -9.94 -6.78 25.81
CA LYS A 294 -8.63 -6.53 26.39
C LYS A 294 -8.37 -5.03 26.48
N ILE A 295 -7.92 -4.56 27.64
CA ILE A 295 -7.62 -3.15 27.88
C ILE A 295 -6.14 -3.02 28.22
N VAL A 296 -5.40 -2.24 27.44
CA VAL A 296 -3.95 -2.12 27.57
C VAL A 296 -3.58 -0.65 27.80
N GLY A 297 -2.94 -0.37 28.93
CA GLY A 297 -2.43 0.97 29.25
C GLY A 297 -1.00 1.16 28.73
N HIS A 298 -0.72 2.34 28.19
CA HIS A 298 0.62 2.75 27.74
C HIS A 298 1.01 4.13 28.29
N THR A 299 2.30 4.40 28.32
CA THR A 299 2.88 5.72 28.66
C THR A 299 3.83 6.17 27.57
N ASP A 300 4.30 7.41 27.69
CA ASP A 300 5.47 7.89 26.95
C ASP A 300 6.78 7.48 27.64
N ASP A 301 7.90 7.95 27.11
CA ASP A 301 9.28 7.73 27.56
C ASP A 301 9.69 8.56 28.79
N VAL A 302 8.75 9.29 29.41
CA VAL A 302 9.06 10.20 30.52
C VAL A 302 8.79 9.51 31.85
N GLY A 303 9.85 9.23 32.60
CA GLY A 303 9.77 8.60 33.92
C GLY A 303 10.69 7.38 34.05
N THR A 304 10.51 6.60 35.10
CA THR A 304 11.18 5.29 35.20
C THR A 304 10.26 4.21 34.65
N GLU A 305 10.82 3.19 34.00
CA GLU A 305 10.05 2.06 33.45
C GLU A 305 9.10 1.45 34.49
N ALA A 306 9.60 1.20 35.71
CA ALA A 306 8.79 0.65 36.81
C ALA A 306 7.64 1.58 37.23
N TYR A 307 7.85 2.90 37.17
CA TYR A 307 6.79 3.88 37.42
C TYR A 307 5.73 3.84 36.32
N ASN A 308 6.17 3.91 35.06
CA ASN A 308 5.34 3.89 33.86
C ASN A 308 4.50 2.60 33.74
N LEU A 309 5.08 1.46 34.11
CA LEU A 309 4.37 0.20 34.19
C LEU A 309 3.26 0.23 35.24
N ARG A 310 3.53 0.70 36.47
CA ARG A 310 2.49 0.82 37.51
C ARG A 310 1.39 1.81 37.12
N LEU A 311 1.76 2.94 36.53
CA LEU A 311 0.79 3.97 36.10
C LEU A 311 -0.13 3.45 35.00
N SER A 312 0.43 2.80 33.99
CA SER A 312 -0.35 2.20 32.89
C SER A 312 -1.31 1.11 33.37
N VAL A 313 -0.88 0.22 34.28
CA VAL A 313 -1.76 -0.79 34.90
C VAL A 313 -2.95 -0.14 35.62
N ARG A 314 -2.71 0.89 36.45
CA ARG A 314 -3.79 1.59 37.18
C ARG A 314 -4.80 2.24 36.23
N ARG A 315 -4.32 2.85 35.14
CA ARG A 315 -5.18 3.50 34.14
C ARG A 315 -6.01 2.49 33.35
N ALA A 316 -5.41 1.37 32.94
CA ALA A 316 -6.12 0.27 32.29
C ALA A 316 -7.23 -0.29 33.20
N GLU A 317 -6.94 -0.47 34.49
CA GLU A 317 -7.92 -0.97 35.46
C GLU A 317 -9.08 0.01 35.70
N ALA A 318 -8.81 1.33 35.72
CA ALA A 318 -9.84 2.35 35.82
C ALA A 318 -10.80 2.31 34.60
N VAL A 319 -10.24 2.18 33.40
CA VAL A 319 -11.03 2.03 32.16
C VAL A 319 -11.83 0.72 32.18
N ARG A 320 -11.23 -0.40 32.62
CA ARG A 320 -11.90 -1.69 32.78
C ARG A 320 -13.13 -1.59 33.68
N LYS A 321 -12.98 -0.97 34.85
CA LYS A 321 -14.07 -0.78 35.79
C LYS A 321 -15.20 0.05 35.18
N ALA A 322 -14.87 1.12 34.46
CA ALA A 322 -15.84 1.97 33.80
C ALA A 322 -16.57 1.23 32.67
N LEU A 323 -15.86 0.58 31.74
CA LEU A 323 -16.47 -0.15 30.63
C LEU A 323 -17.35 -1.30 31.12
N ARG A 324 -16.91 -2.06 32.13
CA ARG A 324 -17.72 -3.12 32.75
C ARG A 324 -19.04 -2.61 33.32
N SER A 325 -19.09 -1.36 33.78
CA SER A 325 -20.34 -0.75 34.29
C SER A 325 -21.26 -0.21 33.20
N LEU A 326 -20.72 0.07 32.01
CA LEU A 326 -21.44 0.68 30.89
C LEU A 326 -21.93 -0.36 29.87
N VAL A 327 -21.15 -1.41 29.62
CA VAL A 327 -21.47 -2.45 28.64
C VAL A 327 -22.55 -3.36 29.20
N ARG A 328 -23.66 -3.47 28.47
CA ARG A 328 -24.83 -4.27 28.86
C ARG A 328 -24.82 -5.71 28.34
N ASN A 329 -23.82 -6.08 27.54
CA ASN A 329 -23.72 -7.42 26.95
C ASN A 329 -23.09 -8.40 27.97
N PRO A 330 -23.85 -9.37 28.51
CA PRO A 330 -23.35 -10.31 29.51
C PRO A 330 -22.39 -11.35 28.94
N GLY A 331 -22.34 -11.52 27.61
CA GLY A 331 -21.41 -12.41 26.92
C GLY A 331 -20.00 -11.83 26.76
N VAL A 332 -19.75 -10.63 27.27
CA VAL A 332 -18.48 -9.94 27.19
C VAL A 332 -17.80 -9.90 28.55
N SER A 333 -16.55 -10.35 28.60
CA SER A 333 -15.67 -10.23 29.77
C SER A 333 -14.56 -9.20 29.52
N PHE A 334 -13.90 -8.73 30.58
CA PHE A 334 -12.88 -7.68 30.46
C PHE A 334 -11.60 -8.05 31.19
N THR A 335 -10.46 -7.86 30.54
CA THR A 335 -9.11 -7.96 31.12
C THR A 335 -8.38 -6.62 31.01
N ALA A 336 -7.46 -6.35 31.94
CA ALA A 336 -6.62 -5.15 31.91
C ALA A 336 -5.16 -5.51 32.16
N GLU A 337 -4.26 -4.89 31.39
CA GLU A 337 -2.82 -4.94 31.60
C GLU A 337 -2.18 -3.57 31.31
N GLY A 338 -0.97 -3.36 31.81
CA GLY A 338 -0.16 -2.18 31.47
C GLY A 338 1.14 -2.61 30.79
N LYS A 339 1.59 -1.82 29.81
CA LYS A 339 2.85 -2.03 29.08
C LYS A 339 3.86 -0.93 29.34
N GLY A 340 3.52 0.11 30.10
CA GLY A 340 4.37 1.29 30.25
C GLY A 340 4.77 1.85 28.88
N GLU A 341 6.07 2.11 28.71
CA GLU A 341 6.66 2.65 27.48
C GLU A 341 7.14 1.58 26.48
N THR A 342 7.00 0.30 26.80
CA THR A 342 7.63 -0.82 26.04
C THR A 342 7.03 -1.06 24.65
N GLN A 343 5.83 -0.54 24.39
CA GLN A 343 5.12 -0.67 23.11
C GLN A 343 4.64 0.71 22.63
N PRO A 344 5.55 1.59 22.18
CA PRO A 344 5.20 2.91 21.69
C PRO A 344 4.38 2.80 20.41
N ALA A 345 3.30 3.57 20.30
CA ALA A 345 2.55 3.69 19.06
C ALA A 345 3.39 4.34 17.96
N VAL A 346 4.22 5.32 18.34
CA VAL A 346 5.15 5.99 17.44
C VAL A 346 6.51 6.17 18.08
N LYS A 347 7.55 5.89 17.30
CA LYS A 347 8.94 6.10 17.69
C LYS A 347 9.26 7.60 17.85
N GLY A 348 10.18 7.91 18.75
CA GLY A 348 10.69 9.26 18.96
C GLY A 348 10.21 9.94 20.23
N THR A 349 10.85 11.06 20.55
CA THR A 349 10.78 11.72 21.87
C THR A 349 10.18 13.14 21.81
N SER A 350 9.58 13.50 20.68
CA SER A 350 8.87 14.79 20.54
C SER A 350 7.57 14.78 21.35
N GLU A 351 7.09 15.94 21.83
CA GLU A 351 5.81 16.01 22.57
C GLU A 351 4.65 15.43 21.75
N ARG A 352 4.65 15.65 20.44
CA ARG A 352 3.67 15.05 19.52
C ARG A 352 3.68 13.51 19.61
N ALA A 353 4.86 12.89 19.63
CA ALA A 353 5.01 11.44 19.73
C ALA A 353 4.61 10.95 21.12
N ARG A 354 5.03 11.65 22.18
CA ARG A 354 4.66 11.36 23.57
C ARG A 354 3.15 11.38 23.77
N ALA A 355 2.46 12.42 23.31
CA ALA A 355 1.00 12.52 23.38
C ALA A 355 0.28 11.35 22.70
N ARG A 356 0.84 10.77 21.63
CA ARG A 356 0.28 9.57 20.99
C ARG A 356 0.61 8.28 21.74
N ASN A 357 1.79 8.20 22.35
CA ASN A 357 2.20 7.05 23.15
C ASN A 357 1.41 6.96 24.47
N ARG A 358 0.98 8.10 25.04
CA ARG A 358 0.07 8.19 26.19
C ARG A 358 -1.36 7.79 25.81
N ARG A 359 -1.65 6.49 25.78
CA ARG A 359 -2.96 5.95 25.36
C ARG A 359 -3.41 4.77 26.22
N VAL A 360 -4.71 4.51 26.18
CA VAL A 360 -5.30 3.23 26.58
C VAL A 360 -5.94 2.60 25.35
N GLU A 361 -5.51 1.39 25.01
CA GLU A 361 -6.08 0.59 23.93
C GLU A 361 -7.19 -0.30 24.47
N VAL A 362 -8.31 -0.35 23.75
CA VAL A 362 -9.44 -1.26 23.99
C VAL A 362 -9.58 -2.14 22.77
N ILE A 363 -9.29 -3.43 22.93
CA ILE A 363 -9.18 -4.40 21.85
C ILE A 363 -10.25 -5.47 22.03
N PHE A 364 -10.99 -5.78 20.98
CA PHE A 364 -11.98 -6.86 20.99
C PHE A 364 -12.15 -7.49 19.62
N GLU A 365 -12.65 -8.73 19.63
CA GLU A 365 -13.05 -9.45 18.43
C GLU A 365 -14.56 -9.29 18.20
N ARG A 366 -14.98 -9.26 16.94
CA ARG A 366 -16.37 -9.29 16.50
C ARG A 366 -16.60 -10.44 15.53
N GLU A 367 -17.87 -10.74 15.27
CA GLU A 367 -18.24 -11.64 14.17
C GLU A 367 -18.08 -10.93 12.82
N VAL A 368 -17.52 -11.63 11.82
CA VAL A 368 -17.52 -11.12 10.45
C VAL A 368 -18.97 -11.20 9.94
N PRO A 369 -19.62 -10.08 9.57
CA PRO A 369 -20.94 -10.17 8.97
C PRO A 369 -20.86 -11.01 7.69
N ALA A 370 -21.81 -11.95 7.53
CA ALA A 370 -21.91 -12.73 6.30
C ALA A 370 -21.97 -11.78 5.09
N PRO A 371 -21.39 -12.15 3.93
CA PRO A 371 -21.42 -11.30 2.75
C PRO A 371 -22.87 -10.93 2.45
N SER A 372 -23.17 -9.62 2.43
CA SER A 372 -24.46 -9.19 1.92
C SER A 372 -24.50 -9.53 0.42
N PRO A 373 -25.60 -10.09 -0.11
CA PRO A 373 -25.72 -10.28 -1.54
C PRO A 373 -25.56 -8.90 -2.20
N ARG A 374 -24.51 -8.76 -3.01
CA ARG A 374 -24.32 -7.56 -3.82
C ARG A 374 -25.56 -7.44 -4.72
N PRO A 375 -26.14 -6.25 -4.94
CA PRO A 375 -27.04 -6.08 -6.06
C PRO A 375 -26.29 -6.56 -7.30
N THR A 376 -26.85 -7.55 -8.00
CA THR A 376 -26.34 -7.99 -9.31
C THR A 376 -26.07 -6.74 -10.12
N PRO A 377 -24.87 -6.56 -10.70
CA PRO A 377 -24.63 -5.44 -11.59
C PRO A 377 -25.66 -5.56 -12.71
N SER A 378 -26.69 -4.70 -12.65
CA SER A 378 -27.70 -4.55 -13.68
C SER A 378 -26.94 -4.07 -14.89
N SER A 379 -26.61 -5.01 -15.79
CA SER A 379 -26.05 -4.80 -17.14
C SER A 379 -25.62 -3.34 -17.36
N ALA A 380 -24.56 -2.94 -16.67
CA ALA A 380 -23.99 -1.63 -16.92
C ALA A 380 -23.39 -1.75 -18.31
N PRO A 381 -23.71 -0.83 -19.24
CA PRO A 381 -23.06 -0.85 -20.53
C PRO A 381 -21.55 -0.88 -20.26
N SER A 382 -20.85 -1.73 -21.01
CA SER A 382 -19.40 -1.82 -21.02
C SER A 382 -18.82 -0.42 -21.15
N ALA A 383 -18.58 0.23 -20.02
CA ALA A 383 -17.84 1.47 -19.96
C ALA A 383 -16.39 1.02 -20.11
N GLU A 384 -15.96 0.97 -21.36
CA GLU A 384 -14.56 1.05 -21.73
C GLU A 384 -13.90 2.06 -20.78
N PRO A 385 -12.93 1.67 -19.94
CA PRO A 385 -12.15 2.65 -19.22
C PRO A 385 -11.34 3.38 -20.28
N ALA A 386 -11.87 4.52 -20.73
CA ALA A 386 -11.25 5.34 -21.74
C ALA A 386 -9.84 5.69 -21.26
N ALA A 387 -8.86 5.05 -21.89
CA ALA A 387 -7.52 5.59 -21.98
C ALA A 387 -7.58 6.81 -22.89
N THR A 388 -8.06 7.95 -22.40
CA THR A 388 -7.99 9.24 -23.12
C THR A 388 -8.33 10.40 -22.19
N ASP A 389 -7.32 11.25 -21.96
CA ASP A 389 -7.33 12.54 -21.24
C ASP A 389 -7.91 12.57 -19.80
N PRO A 390 -7.27 13.28 -18.85
CA PRO A 390 -7.86 13.45 -17.53
C PRO A 390 -9.10 14.35 -17.71
N GLY A 391 -10.28 13.80 -17.42
CA GLY A 391 -11.45 14.64 -17.17
C GLY A 391 -11.11 15.75 -16.18
N THR A 392 -11.89 16.84 -16.19
CA THR A 392 -11.68 17.99 -15.30
C THR A 392 -11.44 17.49 -13.87
N PRO A 393 -10.30 17.86 -13.24
CA PRO A 393 -9.98 17.35 -11.92
C PRO A 393 -11.05 17.78 -10.91
N LEU A 394 -11.42 16.87 -10.01
CA LEU A 394 -12.39 17.12 -8.94
C LEU A 394 -11.94 18.24 -8.02
N ALA A 395 -10.63 18.34 -7.80
CA ALA A 395 -9.99 19.42 -7.06
C ALA A 395 -8.50 19.51 -7.40
N THR A 396 -7.88 20.64 -7.07
CA THR A 396 -6.45 20.86 -7.29
C THR A 396 -5.79 21.42 -6.03
N ALA A 397 -4.50 21.11 -5.87
CA ALA A 397 -3.68 21.58 -4.78
C ALA A 397 -2.27 21.92 -5.27
N ARG A 398 -1.63 22.89 -4.60
CA ARG A 398 -0.26 23.31 -4.90
C ARG A 398 0.69 22.85 -3.81
N GLY A 399 1.86 22.40 -4.21
CA GLY A 399 2.92 22.04 -3.27
C GLY A 399 3.41 23.26 -2.50
N VAL A 400 3.74 23.06 -1.23
CA VAL A 400 4.23 24.08 -0.31
C VAL A 400 5.60 23.68 0.26
N ARG A 401 6.32 24.64 0.85
CA ARG A 401 7.66 24.41 1.44
C ARG A 401 8.59 23.76 0.41
N ARG A 402 9.04 22.53 0.67
CA ARG A 402 9.96 21.76 -0.19
C ARG A 402 9.33 21.20 -1.45
N LEU A 403 8.00 21.22 -1.57
CA LEU A 403 7.25 20.76 -2.75
C LEU A 403 6.77 21.90 -3.64
N THR A 404 7.21 23.14 -3.39
CA THR A 404 6.85 24.30 -4.22
C THR A 404 7.18 24.04 -5.69
N GLY A 405 6.23 24.29 -6.59
CA GLY A 405 6.34 24.00 -8.04
C GLY A 405 5.55 22.77 -8.49
N LEU A 406 5.20 21.87 -7.56
CA LEU A 406 4.32 20.74 -7.85
C LEU A 406 2.85 21.13 -7.80
N ASN A 407 2.07 20.52 -8.69
CA ASN A 407 0.62 20.56 -8.70
C ASN A 407 0.07 19.15 -8.51
N ALA A 408 -0.93 19.00 -7.66
CA ALA A 408 -1.69 17.79 -7.48
C ALA A 408 -3.13 18.01 -7.95
N GLU A 409 -3.59 17.17 -8.87
CA GLU A 409 -4.94 17.15 -9.40
C GLU A 409 -5.63 15.87 -8.89
N LEU A 410 -6.72 15.99 -8.16
CA LEU A 410 -7.55 14.85 -7.76
C LEU A 410 -8.44 14.48 -8.95
N LEU A 411 -8.19 13.31 -9.53
CA LEU A 411 -8.93 12.81 -10.70
C LEU A 411 -10.16 12.00 -10.28
N GLU A 412 -10.08 11.26 -9.19
CA GLU A 412 -11.14 10.38 -8.70
C GLU A 412 -11.16 10.38 -7.16
N LEU A 413 -12.35 10.41 -6.58
CA LEU A 413 -12.61 10.09 -5.19
C LEU A 413 -13.95 9.35 -5.12
N ARG A 414 -13.92 8.02 -5.07
CA ARG A 414 -15.10 7.18 -5.24
C ARG A 414 -15.17 6.06 -4.23
N ARG A 415 -16.38 5.78 -3.75
CA ARG A 415 -16.65 4.65 -2.85
C ARG A 415 -16.52 3.34 -3.63
N ILE A 416 -15.70 2.44 -3.11
CA ILE A 416 -15.56 1.08 -3.65
C ILE A 416 -16.27 0.05 -2.77
N SER A 417 -16.51 0.40 -1.50
CA SER A 417 -17.30 -0.41 -0.56
C SER A 417 -17.80 0.44 0.62
N ARG A 418 -18.54 -0.16 1.55
CA ARG A 418 -18.93 0.52 2.80
C ARG A 418 -17.73 1.05 3.60
N ARG A 419 -16.58 0.39 3.50
CA ARG A 419 -15.39 0.66 4.32
C ARG A 419 -14.19 1.17 3.51
N GLY A 420 -14.26 1.16 2.18
CA GLY A 420 -13.18 1.55 1.28
C GLY A 420 -13.58 2.61 0.26
N LEU A 421 -12.68 3.57 0.05
CA LEU A 421 -12.68 4.54 -1.05
C LEU A 421 -11.43 4.30 -1.91
N ILE A 422 -11.49 4.67 -3.18
CA ILE A 422 -10.31 4.90 -4.02
C ILE A 422 -10.15 6.40 -4.26
N ALA A 423 -8.92 6.88 -4.15
CA ALA A 423 -8.54 8.23 -4.56
C ALA A 423 -7.42 8.15 -5.59
N THR A 424 -7.60 8.81 -6.74
CA THR A 424 -6.63 8.84 -7.84
C THR A 424 -6.20 10.29 -8.09
N PHE A 425 -4.89 10.50 -8.17
CA PHE A 425 -4.26 11.81 -8.31
C PHE A 425 -3.38 11.86 -9.56
N SER A 426 -3.25 13.04 -10.16
CA SER A 426 -2.17 13.37 -11.08
C SER A 426 -1.23 14.37 -10.41
N LEU A 427 0.03 14.01 -10.25
CA LEU A 427 1.08 14.93 -9.85
C LEU A 427 1.80 15.44 -11.09
N SER A 428 2.00 16.75 -11.17
CA SER A 428 2.72 17.38 -12.28
C SER A 428 3.63 18.50 -11.78
N HIS A 429 4.65 18.81 -12.57
CA HIS A 429 5.55 19.92 -12.31
C HIS A 429 5.57 20.87 -13.51
N ALA A 430 5.03 22.08 -13.33
CA ALA A 430 4.79 23.02 -14.43
C ALA A 430 6.09 23.65 -14.99
N SER A 431 7.07 24.01 -14.14
CA SER A 431 8.34 24.61 -14.56
C SER A 431 9.29 24.80 -13.37
N GLY A 432 10.60 24.50 -13.53
CA GLY A 432 11.60 24.74 -12.48
C GLY A 432 12.79 23.78 -12.53
N GLY A 433 13.56 23.71 -11.43
CA GLY A 433 14.55 22.65 -11.20
C GLY A 433 13.89 21.39 -10.65
N GLU A 434 14.55 20.25 -10.72
CA GLU A 434 14.02 18.98 -10.23
C GLU A 434 13.57 19.05 -8.75
N VAL A 435 12.31 18.69 -8.47
CA VAL A 435 11.78 18.67 -7.09
C VAL A 435 11.91 17.27 -6.52
N ARG A 436 12.66 17.12 -5.42
CA ARG A 436 12.81 15.83 -4.73
C ARG A 436 11.58 15.53 -3.89
N LEU A 437 10.81 14.53 -4.33
CA LEU A 437 9.60 14.09 -3.64
C LEU A 437 9.91 13.56 -2.24
N ALA A 438 11.00 12.81 -2.10
CA ALA A 438 11.45 12.28 -0.81
C ALA A 438 11.75 13.37 0.24
N GLU A 439 12.09 14.59 -0.17
CA GLU A 439 12.42 15.67 0.77
C GLU A 439 11.19 16.42 1.28
N GLY A 440 10.06 16.34 0.57
CA GLY A 440 8.75 16.83 1.02
C GLY A 440 7.82 15.76 1.58
N ALA A 441 8.12 14.48 1.32
CA ALA A 441 7.49 13.28 1.90
C ALA A 441 7.65 13.17 3.42
N ILE A 442 8.72 13.77 3.95
CA ILE A 442 9.16 13.58 5.32
C ILE A 442 8.63 14.76 6.14
N ASP A 443 7.34 14.71 6.46
CA ASP A 443 6.87 15.28 7.72
C ASP A 443 6.54 14.14 8.68
N ARG A 444 6.80 14.34 9.98
CA ARG A 444 6.84 13.33 11.07
C ARG A 444 5.51 12.61 11.35
N ASP A 445 4.48 12.86 10.56
CA ASP A 445 3.17 12.18 10.58
C ASP A 445 3.11 11.05 9.56
N ALA A 446 3.89 11.18 8.50
CA ALA A 446 3.95 10.25 7.39
C ALA A 446 4.70 8.95 7.80
N GLU A 447 5.73 9.05 8.65
CA GLU A 447 6.48 7.91 9.22
C GLU A 447 5.61 6.91 10.03
N GLU A 448 4.38 7.29 10.38
CA GLU A 448 3.44 6.43 11.13
C GLU A 448 2.57 5.54 10.22
N ILE A 449 2.41 5.90 8.95
CA ILE A 449 1.36 5.32 8.08
C ILE A 449 1.94 4.54 6.90
N GLY A 450 3.20 4.76 6.54
CA GLY A 450 3.83 4.02 5.45
C GLY A 450 5.33 3.86 5.58
N VAL A 451 5.86 2.96 4.77
CA VAL A 451 7.29 2.64 4.72
C VAL A 451 7.97 3.57 3.73
N ILE A 452 9.00 4.29 4.19
CA ILE A 452 10.03 4.83 3.31
C ILE A 452 11.23 3.90 3.44
N THR A 453 11.41 2.98 2.49
CA THR A 453 12.68 2.26 2.36
C THR A 453 13.65 3.08 1.52
N GLY A 454 14.94 2.81 1.56
CA GLY A 454 15.93 3.48 0.71
C GLY A 454 15.66 3.36 -0.82
N PHE A 455 14.74 2.47 -1.22
CA PHE A 455 14.46 2.11 -2.61
C PHE A 455 13.01 2.43 -3.05
N HIS A 456 12.02 2.39 -2.16
CA HIS A 456 10.60 2.56 -2.49
C HIS A 456 9.90 3.54 -1.55
N THR A 457 8.95 4.30 -2.09
CA THR A 457 8.06 5.18 -1.33
C THR A 457 6.62 4.81 -1.66
N GLU A 458 5.88 4.38 -0.65
CA GLU A 458 4.44 4.18 -0.74
C GLU A 458 3.72 5.54 -0.85
N PHE A 459 2.62 5.61 -1.59
CA PHE A 459 1.79 6.82 -1.67
C PHE A 459 0.77 6.87 -0.51
N PHE A 460 1.27 7.07 0.71
CA PHE A 460 0.47 7.19 1.93
C PHE A 460 0.20 8.64 2.34
N TRP A 461 0.51 9.62 1.48
CA TRP A 461 0.55 11.02 1.88
C TRP A 461 -0.82 11.70 1.96
N VAL A 462 -1.89 10.92 1.96
CA VAL A 462 -3.26 11.40 1.86
C VAL A 462 -3.99 11.15 3.17
N ALA A 463 -4.73 12.15 3.63
CA ALA A 463 -5.73 11.99 4.67
C ALA A 463 -7.00 12.71 4.26
N LEU A 464 -8.15 12.05 4.43
CA LEU A 464 -9.46 12.69 4.27
C LEU A 464 -9.89 13.22 5.63
N THR A 465 -10.49 14.40 5.68
CA THR A 465 -11.04 14.96 6.91
C THR A 465 -12.54 15.18 6.74
N GLY A 466 -13.32 14.55 7.61
CA GLY A 466 -14.77 14.74 7.67
C GLY A 466 -15.17 16.09 8.29
N PRO A 467 -16.44 16.49 8.18
CA PRO A 467 -16.94 17.74 8.74
C PRO A 467 -16.79 17.85 10.26
N ASP A 468 -16.76 16.72 10.96
CA ASP A 468 -16.55 16.59 12.41
C ASP A 468 -15.06 16.66 12.81
N GLY A 469 -14.15 16.78 11.85
CA GLY A 469 -12.70 16.77 12.05
C GLY A 469 -12.11 15.36 12.15
N THR A 470 -12.90 14.29 12.00
CA THR A 470 -12.39 12.92 11.96
C THR A 470 -11.54 12.74 10.72
N ARG A 471 -10.31 12.24 10.90
CA ARG A 471 -9.40 11.91 9.80
C ARG A 471 -9.59 10.45 9.40
N TYR A 472 -9.74 10.20 8.11
CA TYR A 472 -9.77 8.87 7.51
C TYR A 472 -8.45 8.66 6.76
N LEU A 473 -7.74 7.60 7.15
CA LEU A 473 -6.38 7.33 6.69
C LEU A 473 -6.38 6.23 5.60
N PRO A 474 -5.27 6.09 4.85
CA PRO A 474 -5.10 5.02 3.88
C PRO A 474 -5.38 3.65 4.48
N LEU A 475 -5.97 2.76 3.68
CA LEU A 475 -6.08 1.35 4.03
C LEU A 475 -4.70 0.74 4.03
N THR A 476 -4.39 0.02 5.10
CA THR A 476 -3.10 -0.66 5.22
C THR A 476 -3.29 -2.14 5.40
N THR A 477 -2.22 -2.90 5.18
CA THR A 477 -2.09 -4.24 5.71
C THR A 477 -1.45 -4.21 7.09
N PRO A 478 -1.54 -5.30 7.88
CA PRO A 478 -0.69 -5.48 9.05
C PRO A 478 0.78 -5.49 8.63
N GLY A 479 1.66 -5.06 9.54
CA GLY A 479 3.10 -5.35 9.41
C GLY A 479 3.40 -6.75 9.96
N ASP A 480 4.56 -7.29 9.57
CA ASP A 480 4.96 -8.67 9.91
C ASP A 480 5.05 -8.93 11.43
N ASP A 481 5.39 -7.88 12.20
CA ASP A 481 5.55 -7.93 13.66
C ASP A 481 4.89 -6.72 14.35
N PRO A 482 4.57 -6.81 15.65
CA PRO A 482 4.13 -5.66 16.45
C PRO A 482 5.14 -4.50 16.38
N GLY A 483 4.74 -3.39 15.77
CA GLY A 483 5.59 -2.20 15.60
C GLY A 483 6.38 -2.17 14.28
N SER A 484 6.28 -3.21 13.45
CA SER A 484 6.66 -3.13 12.03
C SER A 484 5.74 -2.14 11.32
N PRO A 485 6.28 -1.37 10.38
CA PRO A 485 5.48 -0.39 9.67
C PRO A 485 4.42 -1.09 8.83
N ARG A 486 3.26 -0.44 8.71
CA ARG A 486 2.14 -0.92 7.92
C ARG A 486 2.30 -0.44 6.49
N HIS A 487 1.82 -1.22 5.54
CA HIS A 487 1.93 -0.92 4.12
C HIS A 487 0.59 -0.46 3.56
N CYS A 488 0.53 0.66 2.83
CA CYS A 488 -0.72 1.04 2.17
C CYS A 488 -1.04 0.20 0.93
N VAL A 489 -2.33 0.05 0.64
CA VAL A 489 -2.79 -0.44 -0.66
C VAL A 489 -2.96 0.75 -1.59
N CYS A 490 -1.88 1.07 -2.30
CA CYS A 490 -1.68 2.34 -2.99
C CYS A 490 -0.63 2.20 -4.10
N SER A 491 -0.49 3.22 -4.94
CA SER A 491 0.67 3.34 -5.82
C SER A 491 1.96 3.28 -5.01
N VAL A 492 2.90 2.48 -5.49
CA VAL A 492 4.27 2.47 -4.97
C VAL A 492 5.18 3.06 -6.02
N THR A 493 5.99 4.00 -5.57
CA THR A 493 6.80 4.78 -6.48
C THR A 493 8.27 4.72 -6.07
N THR A 494 9.13 4.47 -7.06
CA THR A 494 10.57 4.72 -6.99
C THR A 494 10.89 6.18 -7.35
N LEU A 495 9.86 7.01 -7.61
CA LEU A 495 9.98 8.39 -8.03
C LEU A 495 10.57 9.23 -6.90
N LYS A 496 11.90 9.37 -6.91
CA LYS A 496 12.64 10.22 -5.97
C LYS A 496 12.43 11.70 -6.26
N SER A 497 12.04 12.04 -7.48
CA SER A 497 11.93 13.40 -7.98
C SER A 497 11.03 13.52 -9.20
N LEU A 498 10.45 14.71 -9.42
CA LEU A 498 9.65 15.01 -10.59
C LEU A 498 10.25 16.18 -11.37
N GLY A 499 10.77 15.88 -12.56
CA GLY A 499 11.30 16.88 -13.49
C GLY A 499 10.20 17.74 -14.14
N PRO A 500 10.55 18.92 -14.69
CA PRO A 500 9.60 19.80 -15.37
C PRO A 500 8.87 19.10 -16.52
N GLY A 501 7.58 19.40 -16.69
CA GLY A 501 6.74 18.83 -17.73
C GLY A 501 6.38 17.35 -17.52
N ARG A 502 6.97 16.68 -16.51
CA ARG A 502 6.54 15.32 -16.16
C ARG A 502 5.23 15.36 -15.39
N ARG A 503 4.39 14.39 -15.73
CA ARG A 503 3.11 14.11 -15.07
C ARG A 503 3.09 12.63 -14.74
N VAL A 504 2.56 12.31 -13.57
CA VAL A 504 2.52 10.94 -13.05
C VAL A 504 1.19 10.71 -12.34
N ARG A 505 0.65 9.49 -12.37
CA ARG A 505 -0.66 9.16 -11.80
C ARG A 505 -0.50 8.25 -10.59
N LEU A 506 -0.99 8.68 -9.44
CA LEU A 506 -0.92 7.91 -8.19
C LEU A 506 -2.33 7.56 -7.72
N TRP A 507 -2.48 6.42 -7.06
CA TRP A 507 -3.75 6.04 -6.44
C TRP A 507 -3.54 5.53 -5.01
N VAL A 508 -4.60 5.57 -4.20
CA VAL A 508 -4.57 5.06 -2.82
C VAL A 508 -5.96 4.60 -2.42
N LEU A 509 -6.05 3.44 -1.75
CA LEU A 509 -7.26 3.05 -1.04
C LEU A 509 -7.31 3.75 0.31
N MET A 510 -8.46 4.36 0.59
CA MET A 510 -8.70 5.12 1.81
C MET A 510 -9.78 4.45 2.64
N THR A 511 -9.69 4.61 3.97
CA THR A 511 -10.81 4.30 4.85
C THR A 511 -12.00 5.16 4.44
N ALA A 512 -13.13 4.52 4.16
CA ALA A 512 -14.33 5.26 3.80
C ALA A 512 -14.98 5.89 5.04
N PRO A 513 -15.45 7.15 4.95
CA PRO A 513 -16.28 7.71 5.99
C PRO A 513 -17.68 7.05 5.97
N PRO A 514 -18.48 7.25 7.03
CA PRO A 514 -19.88 6.82 7.05
C PRO A 514 -20.66 7.31 5.80
N GLU A 515 -21.71 6.60 5.41
CA GLU A 515 -22.44 6.88 4.16
C GLU A 515 -23.09 8.27 4.16
N GLU A 516 -23.47 8.77 5.34
CA GLU A 516 -23.99 10.12 5.56
C GLU A 516 -22.96 11.24 5.30
N VAL A 517 -21.66 10.92 5.33
CA VAL A 517 -20.59 11.86 5.01
C VAL A 517 -20.34 11.83 3.51
N THR A 518 -20.93 12.79 2.80
CA THR A 518 -20.85 12.89 1.33
C THR A 518 -19.74 13.81 0.83
N THR A 519 -19.14 14.61 1.72
CA THR A 519 -18.09 15.58 1.39
C THR A 519 -16.97 15.53 2.42
N VAL A 520 -15.72 15.65 1.96
CA VAL A 520 -14.52 15.63 2.80
C VAL A 520 -13.50 16.65 2.31
N ASP A 521 -12.62 17.07 3.20
CA ASP A 521 -11.39 17.74 2.80
C ASP A 521 -10.32 16.70 2.45
N VAL A 522 -9.66 16.85 1.30
CA VAL A 522 -8.55 15.98 0.88
C VAL A 522 -7.24 16.70 1.20
N ASN A 523 -6.45 16.10 2.09
CA ASN A 523 -5.18 16.65 2.55
C ASN A 523 -4.05 15.77 2.04
N LEU A 524 -3.31 16.29 1.06
CA LEU A 524 -2.04 15.70 0.61
C LEU A 524 -0.91 16.41 1.36
N PHE A 525 -0.09 15.66 2.11
CA PHE A 525 1.00 16.27 2.90
C PHE A 525 1.97 17.04 2.01
N GLY A 526 2.36 18.23 2.46
CA GLY A 526 3.20 19.13 1.67
C GLY A 526 2.45 19.85 0.53
N PHE A 527 1.12 19.77 0.48
CA PHE A 527 0.28 20.53 -0.45
C PHE A 527 -0.80 21.33 0.30
N THR A 528 -1.37 22.33 -0.37
CA THR A 528 -2.57 23.03 0.12
C THR A 528 -3.76 22.06 0.21
N PRO A 529 -4.64 22.19 1.22
CA PRO A 529 -5.80 21.30 1.34
C PRO A 529 -6.82 21.54 0.22
N MET A 530 -7.40 20.46 -0.32
CA MET A 530 -8.55 20.51 -1.22
C MET A 530 -9.83 20.45 -0.37
N LYS A 531 -10.63 21.52 -0.37
CA LYS A 531 -11.77 21.65 0.55
C LYS A 531 -13.09 21.18 -0.06
N GLY A 532 -13.94 20.55 0.75
CA GLY A 532 -15.32 20.24 0.39
C GLY A 532 -15.48 19.33 -0.83
N VAL A 533 -14.56 18.41 -1.05
CA VAL A 533 -14.58 17.48 -2.18
C VAL A 533 -15.71 16.46 -1.98
N ARG A 534 -16.56 16.30 -3.00
CA ARG A 534 -17.65 15.32 -2.98
C ARG A 534 -17.13 13.91 -3.22
N ILE A 535 -17.61 12.96 -2.43
CA ILE A 535 -17.37 11.54 -2.63
C ILE A 535 -18.37 11.02 -3.67
N ALA A 536 -17.85 10.46 -4.77
CA ALA A 536 -18.67 9.76 -5.74
C ALA A 536 -19.16 8.41 -5.17
N ALA A 537 -20.39 8.04 -5.53
CA ALA A 537 -21.03 6.79 -5.11
C ALA A 537 -20.37 5.58 -5.76
#